data_AF-A0A9E1WD72-F1
#
_entry.id   AF-A0A9E1WD72-F1
#
_cell.length_a   1.000
_cell.length_b   1.000
_cell.length_c   1.000
_cell.angle_alpha   90.00
_cell.angle_beta   90.00
_cell.angle_gamma   90.00
#
_symmetry.space_group_name_H-M   'P 1'
#
loop_
_entity.id
_entity.type
_entity.pdbx_description
1 polymer ?
#
loop_
_entity_poly.entity_id
_entity_poly.type
_entity_poly.pdbx_seq_one_letter_code
_entity_poly.pdbx_strand_id
1 'polypeptide(L)' 'MQYKVIIEDASQGVMGGGAMESATSTLSEKVNEAIQEGWEPIGGIAHSEDRQENPYLLQAMVNRNLNSPKATE' A
#
# COMPACT_ATOMS: atom_id res chain seq x y z
N MET A 1 -4.90 -14.81 -10.57
CA MET A 1 -4.80 -14.03 -9.32
C MET A 1 -3.41 -13.40 -9.30
N GLN A 2 -3.33 -12.08 -9.09
CA GLN A 2 -2.08 -11.34 -9.01
C GLN A 2 -2.00 -10.64 -7.65
N TYR A 3 -0.79 -10.46 -7.13
CA TYR A 3 -0.52 -9.80 -5.86
C TYR A 3 0.39 -8.59 -6.09
N LYS A 4 0.16 -7.51 -5.36
CA LYS A 4 1.09 -6.37 -5.27
C LYS A 4 1.19 -5.89 -3.82
N VAL A 5 2.30 -5.25 -3.49
CA VAL A 5 2.51 -4.60 -2.20
C VAL A 5 2.77 -3.13 -2.47
N ILE A 6 2.00 -2.27 -1.81
CA ILE A 6 2.21 -0.83 -1.81
C ILE A 6 3.05 -0.52 -0.57
N ILE A 7 4.18 0.17 -0.76
CA ILE A 7 5.13 0.49 0.31
C ILE A 7 5.34 1.99 0.31
N GLU A 8 5.21 2.60 1.48
CA GLU A 8 5.50 4.01 1.70
C GLU A 8 6.63 4.20 2.71
N ASP A 9 7.62 5.01 2.32
CA ASP A 9 8.71 5.40 3.18
C ASP A 9 8.22 6.43 4.22
N ALA A 10 8.22 6.04 5.48
CA ALA A 10 7.85 6.90 6.61
C ALA A 10 9.06 7.61 7.24
N SER A 11 10.25 7.52 6.63
CA SER A 11 11.45 8.27 7.03
C SER A 11 11.47 9.69 6.46
N GLN A 12 10.77 9.93 5.34
CA GLN A 12 10.76 11.21 4.64
C GLN A 12 9.71 12.17 5.22
N GLY A 13 9.86 12.52 6.49
CA GLY A 13 9.11 13.63 7.09
C GLY A 13 10.05 14.53 7.87
N VAL A 14 10.25 15.71 7.31
CA VAL A 14 11.10 16.81 7.78
C VAL A 14 10.99 16.98 9.30
N MET A 15 12.09 16.75 10.03
CA MET A 15 12.40 17.19 11.42
C MET A 15 11.22 17.73 12.27
N GLY A 16 10.19 16.92 12.54
CA GLY A 16 9.07 17.40 13.36
C GLY A 16 7.81 16.54 13.28
N GLY A 17 7.85 15.32 13.81
CA GLY A 17 6.67 14.56 14.26
C GLY A 17 5.61 14.10 13.23
N GLY A 18 5.54 14.68 12.04
CA GLY A 18 4.46 14.43 11.06
C GLY A 18 4.78 13.40 9.97
N ALA A 19 5.97 12.80 9.98
CA ALA A 19 6.43 11.87 8.95
C ALA A 19 5.48 10.68 8.75
N MET A 20 5.01 10.11 9.86
CA MET A 20 4.12 8.96 9.88
C MET A 20 2.72 9.32 9.37
N GLU A 21 2.21 10.51 9.72
CA GLU A 21 0.90 10.99 9.27
C GLU A 21 0.89 11.27 7.77
N SER A 22 1.95 11.91 7.25
CA SER A 22 2.13 12.12 5.81
C SER A 22 2.23 10.80 5.06
N ALA A 23 3.06 9.86 5.52
CA ALA A 23 3.19 8.53 4.91
C ALA A 23 1.86 7.76 4.94
N THR A 24 1.06 7.89 6.01
CA THR A 24 -0.26 7.28 6.11
C THR A 24 -1.25 7.87 5.09
N SER A 25 -1.23 9.20 4.91
CA SER A 25 -2.07 9.88 3.90
C SER A 25 -1.71 9.39 2.49
N THR A 26 -0.41 9.41 2.16
CA THR A 26 0.06 8.97 0.84
C THR A 26 -0.20 7.48 0.58
N LEU A 27 0.00 6.62 1.59
CA LEU A 27 -0.36 5.20 1.46
C LEU A 27 -1.85 5.03 1.20
N SER A 28 -2.70 5.78 1.91
CA SER A 28 -4.16 5.73 1.74
C SER A 28 -4.58 6.15 0.33
N GLU A 29 -3.96 7.18 -0.23
CA GLU A 29 -4.18 7.62 -1.62
C GLU A 29 -3.84 6.50 -2.61
N LYS A 30 -2.64 5.91 -2.51
CA LYS A 30 -2.20 4.82 -3.40
C LYS A 30 -3.07 3.56 -3.29
N VAL A 31 -3.54 3.25 -2.07
CA VAL A 31 -4.47 2.13 -1.85
C VAL A 31 -5.82 2.42 -2.50
N ASN A 32 -6.35 3.64 -2.38
CA ASN A 32 -7.61 4.02 -3.01
C ASN A 32 -7.53 3.99 -4.54
N GLU A 33 -6.42 4.46 -5.13
CA GLU A 33 -6.17 4.33 -6.58
C GLU A 33 -6.15 2.85 -7.01
N ALA A 34 -5.44 2.00 -6.25
CA ALA A 34 -5.42 0.56 -6.52
C ALA A 34 -6.81 -0.09 -6.39
N ILE A 35 -7.65 0.36 -5.46
CA ILE A 35 -9.04 -0.11 -5.35
C ILE A 35 -9.85 0.27 -6.60
N GLN A 36 -9.67 1.48 -7.12
CA GLN A 36 -10.32 1.91 -8.37
C GLN A 36 -9.87 1.08 -9.58
N GLU A 37 -8.63 0.60 -9.58
CA GLU A 37 -8.08 -0.35 -10.57
C GLU A 37 -8.56 -1.80 -10.38
N GLY A 38 -9.37 -2.08 -9.35
CA GLY A 38 -9.91 -3.40 -9.06
C GLY A 38 -9.01 -4.30 -8.19
N TRP A 39 -8.06 -3.71 -7.46
CA TRP A 39 -7.30 -4.42 -6.43
C TRP A 39 -8.02 -4.39 -5.08
N GLU A 40 -7.94 -5.48 -4.34
CA GLU A 40 -8.54 -5.65 -3.01
C GLU A 40 -7.43 -5.69 -1.94
N PRO A 41 -7.52 -4.93 -0.85
CA PRO A 41 -6.55 -5.03 0.25
C PRO A 41 -6.67 -6.35 0.99
N ILE A 42 -5.52 -6.93 1.36
CA ILE A 42 -5.42 -8.15 2.16
C ILE A 42 -4.80 -7.81 3.51
N GLY A 43 -5.53 -8.07 4.60
CA GLY A 43 -5.06 -7.80 5.95
C GLY A 43 -4.99 -6.30 6.28
N GLY A 44 -4.29 -5.98 7.37
CA GLY A 44 -4.07 -4.60 7.81
C GLY A 44 -2.74 -4.03 7.34
N ILE A 45 -2.51 -2.75 7.64
CA ILE A 45 -1.24 -2.07 7.40
C ILE A 45 -0.19 -2.64 8.36
N ALA A 46 0.95 -3.05 7.83
CA ALA A 46 2.11 -3.40 8.65
C ALA A 46 3.13 -2.24 8.64
N HIS A 47 3.74 -2.01 9.80
CA HIS A 47 4.77 -1.00 10.02
C HIS A 47 6.04 -1.65 10.60
N SER A 48 7.22 -1.11 10.26
CA SER A 48 8.46 -1.45 10.96
C SER A 48 8.81 -0.33 11.94
N GLU A 49 8.92 -0.68 13.23
CA GLU A 49 9.39 0.24 14.28
C GLU A 49 10.86 0.01 14.64
N ASP A 50 11.54 -0.93 13.98
CA ASP A 50 12.90 -1.31 14.33
C ASP A 50 13.88 -0.17 14.01
N ARG A 51 14.59 0.31 15.02
CA ARG A 51 15.43 1.53 14.97
C ARG A 51 16.62 1.43 14.00
N GLN A 52 16.86 0.26 13.40
CA GLN A 52 17.93 0.03 12.44
C GLN A 52 17.47 0.10 10.97
N GLU A 53 16.17 -0.04 10.70
CA GLU A 53 15.62 0.04 9.34
C GLU A 53 14.76 1.30 9.21
N ASN A 54 14.84 1.98 8.07
CA ASN A 54 14.01 3.16 7.81
C ASN A 54 12.53 2.79 7.99
N PRO A 55 11.74 3.53 8.78
CA PRO A 55 10.35 3.18 9.03
C PRO A 55 9.56 3.20 7.72
N TYR A 56 8.71 2.21 7.51
CA TYR A 56 7.84 2.13 6.33
C TYR A 56 6.43 1.66 6.70
N LEU A 57 5.47 1.98 5.84
CA LEU A 57 4.12 1.46 5.87
C LEU A 57 3.88 0.56 4.67
N LEU A 58 3.21 -0.57 4.85
CA LEU A 58 2.90 -1.49 3.76
C LEU A 58 1.44 -1.91 3.73
N GLN A 59 0.89 -2.04 2.52
CA GLN A 59 -0.41 -2.66 2.28
C GLN A 59 -0.28 -3.73 1.19
N ALA A 60 -0.60 -4.97 1.54
CA ALA A 60 -0.72 -6.06 0.57
C ALA A 60 -2.07 -5.99 -0.15
N MET A 61 -2.06 -6.27 -1.45
CA MET A 61 -3.24 -6.21 -2.32
C MET A 61 -3.31 -7.45 -3.22
N VAL A 62 -4.53 -7.88 -3.57
CA VAL A 62 -4.80 -8.94 -4.55
C VAL A 62 -5.72 -8.44 -5.63
N ASN A 63 -5.50 -8.89 -6.85
CA ASN A 63 -6.47 -8.74 -7.93
C ASN A 63 -6.81 -10.13 -8.47
N ARG A 64 -8.08 -10.50 -8.32
CA ARG A 64 -8.59 -11.82 -8.72
C ARG A 64 -8.95 -11.86 -10.21
N ASN A 65 -9.19 -10.70 -10.81
CA ASN A 65 -9.82 -10.54 -12.13
C ASN A 65 -8.81 -10.25 -13.26
N LEU A 66 -7.59 -9.83 -12.95
CA LEU A 66 -6.56 -9.48 -13.95
C LEU A 66 -6.15 -10.64 -14.89
N ASN A 67 -6.50 -11.89 -14.56
CA ASN A 67 -6.22 -13.08 -15.38
C ASN A 67 -7.47 -13.83 -15.82
N SER A 68 -8.68 -13.29 -15.61
CA SER A 68 -9.88 -13.93 -16.14
C SER A 68 -9.90 -13.69 -17.66
N PRO A 69 -9.78 -14.74 -18.51
CA PRO A 69 -9.98 -14.53 -19.94
C PRO A 69 -11.37 -13.92 -20.11
N LYS A 70 -11.45 -12.77 -20.78
CA LYS A 70 -12.74 -12.19 -21.17
C LYS A 70 -13.52 -13.28 -21.90
N ALA A 71 -14.60 -13.76 -21.31
CA ALA A 71 -15.56 -14.56 -22.04
C ALA A 71 -16.00 -13.72 -23.24
N THR A 72 -15.66 -14.19 -24.44
CA THR A 72 -16.06 -13.56 -25.69
C THR A 72 -17.47 -14.08 -25.95
N GLU A 73 -18.47 -13.22 -25.80
CA GLU A 73 -19.82 -13.47 -26.34
C GLU A 73 -19.84 -13.22 -27.85
#